data_AF-A0A4U0FGU5-F1
#
_entry.id   AF-A0A4U0FGU5-F1
#
_cell.length_a   1.000
_cell.length_b   1.000
_cell.length_c   1.000
_cell.angle_alpha   90.00
_cell.angle_beta   90.00
_cell.angle_gamma   90.00
#
_symmetry.space_group_name_H-M   'P 1'
#
loop_
_entity.id
_entity.type
_entity.pdbx_description
1 polymer ?
#
loop_
_entity_poly.entity_id
_entity_poly.type
_entity_poly.pdbx_seq_one_letter_code
_entity_poly.pdbx_strand_id
1 'polypeptide(L)'
;MPIPPVILAGIARMGMTPAALIWGGDTHQELLCGYIAAILMAFSSIASYLPQMKETGKLGFAAVFITAAGNIIISGQQYGIWAYGAYAKEGLFVDITGMLVGIGMMLGTILLAFVTFRAKVFPLWNVLLFVVMLVSFGVPGLESWFALFWGLAYGAMGFTIVSGKYRNKEAAAANSLNLAS
;
A
#
# COMPACT_ATOMS: atom_id res chain seq x y z
N MET A 1 20.16 -8.06 8.93
CA MET A 1 19.37 -6.81 8.81
C MET A 1 17.93 -7.10 9.21
N PRO A 2 17.28 -6.24 10.01
CA PRO A 2 15.85 -6.37 10.28
C PRO A 2 15.06 -6.26 8.97
N ILE A 3 13.96 -7.01 8.85
CA ILE A 3 13.08 -6.98 7.67
C ILE A 3 12.46 -5.57 7.60
N PRO A 4 12.56 -4.86 6.47
CA PRO A 4 11.98 -3.52 6.35
C PRO A 4 10.46 -3.58 6.51
N PRO A 5 9.84 -2.54 7.10
CA PRO A 5 8.40 -2.47 7.29
C PRO A 5 7.62 -2.63 5.98
N VAL A 6 8.18 -2.21 4.85
CA VAL A 6 7.58 -2.34 3.51
C VAL A 6 7.34 -3.79 3.11
N ILE A 7 8.27 -4.69 3.43
CA ILE A 7 8.11 -6.13 3.13
C ILE A 7 7.08 -6.74 4.08
N LEU A 8 7.13 -6.40 5.37
CA LEU A 8 6.17 -6.89 6.36
C LEU A 8 4.74 -6.44 6.03
N ALA A 9 4.58 -5.18 5.59
CA ALA A 9 3.32 -4.64 5.11
C ALA A 9 2.77 -5.44 3.92
N GLY A 10 3.65 -5.72 2.95
CA GLY A 10 3.31 -6.52 1.78
C GLY A 10 2.85 -7.94 2.16
N ILE A 11 3.59 -8.62 3.02
CA ILE A 11 3.26 -9.97 3.49
C ILE A 11 1.94 -9.99 4.25
N ALA A 12 1.74 -9.05 5.19
CA ALA A 12 0.50 -8.95 5.94
C ALA A 12 -0.70 -8.73 5.00
N ARG A 13 -0.56 -7.87 3.99
CA ARG A 13 -1.63 -7.61 3.02
C ARG A 13 -1.91 -8.83 2.14
N MET A 14 -0.87 -9.52 1.68
CA MET A 14 -1.03 -10.77 0.93
C MET A 14 -1.76 -11.84 1.75
N GLY A 15 -1.63 -11.84 3.08
CA GLY A 15 -2.31 -12.77 3.98
C GLY A 15 -3.84 -12.66 3.99
N MET A 16 -4.42 -11.53 3.57
CA MET A 16 -5.87 -11.38 3.46
C MET A 16 -6.47 -12.34 2.43
N THR A 17 -5.88 -12.46 1.24
CA THR A 17 -6.41 -13.31 0.16
C THR A 17 -6.49 -14.80 0.53
N PRO A 18 -5.44 -15.48 1.03
CA PRO A 18 -5.57 -16.88 1.44
C PRO A 18 -6.49 -17.03 2.65
N ALA A 19 -6.54 -16.05 3.57
CA ALA A 19 -7.50 -16.08 4.68
C ALA A 19 -8.95 -16.07 4.16
N ALA A 20 -9.26 -15.18 3.21
CA ALA A 20 -10.56 -15.08 2.57
C ALA A 20 -10.92 -16.35 1.76
N LEU A 21 -9.95 -16.95 1.06
CA LEU A 21 -10.17 -18.16 0.26
C LEU A 21 -10.39 -19.42 1.11
N ILE A 22 -9.76 -19.52 2.29
CA ILE A 22 -9.85 -20.69 3.16
C ILE A 22 -11.06 -20.59 4.10
N TRP A 23 -11.28 -19.43 4.72
CA TRP A 23 -12.29 -19.24 5.76
C TRP A 23 -13.53 -18.45 5.30
N GLY A 24 -13.49 -17.84 4.11
CA GLY A 24 -14.53 -16.93 3.61
C GLY A 24 -14.21 -15.46 3.86
N GLY A 25 -14.98 -14.58 3.20
CA GLY A 25 -14.84 -13.12 3.34
C GLY A 25 -15.26 -12.60 4.72
N ASP A 26 -14.65 -11.50 5.15
CA ASP A 26 -14.91 -10.80 6.41
C ASP A 26 -14.69 -11.68 7.67
N THR A 27 -13.79 -12.65 7.56
CA THR A 27 -13.40 -13.51 8.69
C THR A 27 -12.42 -12.80 9.62
N HIS A 28 -12.32 -13.28 10.87
CA HIS A 28 -11.40 -12.69 11.84
C HIS A 28 -9.94 -12.72 11.36
N GLN A 29 -9.54 -13.77 10.65
CA GLN A 29 -8.20 -13.94 10.10
C GLN A 29 -7.93 -12.94 8.98
N GLU A 30 -8.87 -12.78 8.04
CA GLU A 30 -8.76 -11.81 6.96
C GLU A 30 -8.68 -10.38 7.50
N LEU A 31 -9.59 -10.02 8.40
CA LEU A 31 -9.68 -8.67 8.96
C LEU A 31 -8.46 -8.32 9.82
N LEU A 32 -7.92 -9.27 10.58
CA LEU A 32 -6.69 -9.08 11.36
C LEU A 32 -5.48 -8.87 10.43
N CYS A 33 -5.33 -9.69 9.39
CA CYS A 33 -4.31 -9.49 8.37
C CYS A 33 -4.44 -8.12 7.72
N GLY A 34 -5.66 -7.73 7.37
CA GLY A 34 -5.96 -6.40 6.83
C GLY A 34 -5.54 -5.29 7.77
N TYR A 35 -5.97 -5.35 9.03
CA TYR A 35 -5.72 -4.33 10.04
C TYR A 35 -4.22 -4.09 10.21
N ILE A 36 -3.46 -5.16 10.43
CA ILE A 36 -2.00 -5.11 10.57
C ILE A 36 -1.36 -4.57 9.29
N ALA A 37 -1.82 -5.05 8.12
CA ALA A 37 -1.32 -4.59 6.84
C ALA A 37 -1.52 -3.08 6.65
N ALA A 38 -2.71 -2.58 6.94
CA ALA A 38 -3.05 -1.17 6.74
C ALA A 38 -2.15 -0.25 7.59
N ILE A 39 -1.92 -0.58 8.87
CA ILE A 39 -0.99 0.16 9.72
C ILE A 39 0.43 0.14 9.13
N LEU A 40 0.94 -1.04 8.80
CA LEU A 40 2.29 -1.19 8.25
C LEU A 40 2.43 -0.48 6.90
N MET A 41 1.40 -0.51 6.05
CA MET A 41 1.38 0.16 4.74
C MET A 41 1.39 1.68 4.86
N ALA A 42 0.74 2.24 5.89
CA ALA A 42 0.81 3.67 6.16
C ALA A 42 2.26 4.12 6.38
N PHE A 43 3.00 3.44 7.25
CA PHE A 43 4.43 3.72 7.48
C PHE A 43 5.30 3.36 6.27
N SER A 44 4.98 2.27 5.59
CA SER A 44 5.74 1.80 4.42
C SER A 44 5.65 2.72 3.22
N SER A 45 4.56 3.49 3.11
CA SER A 45 4.41 4.51 2.07
C SER A 45 5.48 5.59 2.21
N ILE A 46 5.85 5.96 3.45
CA ILE A 46 6.94 6.89 3.74
C ILE A 46 8.29 6.25 3.37
N ALA A 47 8.53 5.01 3.80
CA ALA A 47 9.78 4.31 3.46
C ALA A 47 9.98 4.14 1.94
N SER A 48 8.89 3.94 1.19
CA SER A 48 8.91 3.82 -0.28
C SER A 48 9.15 5.16 -0.98
N TYR A 49 8.85 6.28 -0.33
CA TYR A 49 9.09 7.63 -0.84
C TYR A 49 10.55 8.04 -0.78
N LEU A 50 11.27 7.67 0.29
CA LEU A 50 12.64 8.13 0.55
C LEU A 50 13.61 7.94 -0.64
N PRO A 51 13.65 6.77 -1.31
CA PRO A 51 14.56 6.57 -2.44
C PRO A 51 14.26 7.47 -3.65
N GLN A 52 13.01 7.94 -3.79
CA GLN A 52 12.53 8.70 -4.94
C GLN A 52 12.12 10.14 -4.62
N MET A 53 12.44 10.64 -3.42
CA MET A 53 11.91 11.93 -2.95
C MET A 53 12.39 13.12 -3.79
N LYS A 54 13.64 13.11 -4.27
CA LYS A 54 14.19 14.19 -5.11
C LYS A 54 13.48 14.29 -6.46
N GLU A 55 13.18 13.14 -7.06
CA GLU A 55 12.57 13.06 -8.39
C GLU A 55 11.06 13.29 -8.37
N THR A 56 10.40 12.93 -7.26
CA THR A 56 8.94 13.05 -7.13
C THR A 56 8.50 14.34 -6.44
N GLY A 57 9.37 14.95 -5.62
CA GLY A 57 9.14 16.23 -4.96
C GLY A 57 7.83 16.30 -4.16
N LYS A 58 7.20 17.47 -4.19
CA LYS A 58 5.94 17.74 -3.45
C LYS A 58 4.78 16.85 -3.87
N LEU A 59 4.74 16.42 -5.15
CA LEU A 59 3.70 15.51 -5.64
C LEU A 59 3.87 14.10 -5.08
N GLY A 60 5.10 13.61 -5.00
CA GLY A 60 5.40 12.34 -4.33
C GLY A 60 5.01 12.36 -2.87
N PHE A 61 5.34 13.44 -2.17
CA PHE A 61 4.96 13.63 -0.77
C PHE A 61 3.43 13.63 -0.58
N ALA A 62 2.70 14.37 -1.42
CA ALA A 62 1.23 14.38 -1.37
C ALA A 62 0.62 13.00 -1.62
N ALA A 63 1.13 12.26 -2.63
CA ALA A 63 0.66 10.90 -2.93
C ALA A 63 0.86 9.96 -1.74
N VAL A 64 2.02 10.03 -1.10
CA VAL A 64 2.38 9.23 0.08
C VAL A 64 1.51 9.59 1.27
N PHE A 65 1.28 10.88 1.51
CA PHE A 65 0.43 11.35 2.61
C PHE A 65 -1.03 10.89 2.43
N ILE A 66 -1.61 11.06 1.24
CA ILE A 66 -2.96 10.61 0.93
C ILE A 66 -3.06 9.09 1.09
N THR A 67 -2.08 8.34 0.58
CA THR A 67 -2.05 6.87 0.70
C THR A 67 -1.90 6.42 2.16
N ALA A 68 -1.07 7.09 2.95
CA ALA A 68 -0.88 6.78 4.35
C ALA A 68 -2.15 7.08 5.16
N ALA A 69 -2.77 8.24 4.95
CA ALA A 69 -4.04 8.60 5.58
C ALA A 69 -5.16 7.61 5.22
N GLY A 70 -5.27 7.23 3.94
CA GLY A 70 -6.24 6.23 3.49
C GLY A 70 -6.04 4.88 4.19
N ASN A 71 -4.79 4.42 4.31
CA ASN A 71 -4.48 3.19 5.03
C ASN A 71 -4.83 3.25 6.54
N ILE A 72 -4.67 4.40 7.20
CA ILE A 72 -5.09 4.56 8.59
C ILE A 72 -6.62 4.46 8.72
N ILE A 73 -7.39 5.02 7.78
CA ILE A 73 -8.85 4.90 7.81
C ILE A 73 -9.27 3.44 7.54
N ILE A 74 -8.64 2.75 6.58
CA ILE A 74 -8.87 1.32 6.31
C ILE A 74 -8.58 0.48 7.56
N SER A 75 -7.50 0.78 8.27
CA SER A 75 -7.19 0.13 9.54
C SER A 75 -8.33 0.31 10.56
N GLY A 76 -8.91 1.50 10.65
CA GLY A 76 -10.05 1.75 11.53
C GLY A 76 -11.29 0.92 11.14
N GLN A 77 -11.59 0.82 9.84
CA GLN A 77 -12.71 0.03 9.34
C GLN A 77 -12.53 -1.47 9.62
N GLN A 78 -11.35 -2.01 9.31
CA GLN A 78 -11.03 -3.42 9.53
C GLN A 78 -11.02 -3.78 11.02
N TYR A 79 -10.47 -2.90 11.86
CA TYR A 79 -10.55 -3.06 13.32
C TYR A 79 -11.99 -3.01 13.81
N GLY A 80 -12.82 -2.09 13.30
CA GLY A 80 -14.23 -1.99 13.69
C GLY A 80 -15.01 -3.27 13.43
N ILE A 81 -14.88 -3.84 12.23
CA ILE A 81 -15.54 -5.10 11.88
C ILE A 81 -14.96 -6.26 12.72
N TRP A 82 -13.63 -6.30 12.89
CA TRP A 82 -12.96 -7.35 13.66
C TRP A 82 -13.33 -7.34 15.15
N ALA A 83 -13.37 -6.17 15.79
CA ALA A 83 -13.60 -6.04 17.22
C ALA A 83 -15.08 -6.14 17.61
N TYR A 84 -15.98 -5.64 16.76
CA TYR A 84 -17.41 -5.55 17.06
C TYR A 84 -18.27 -6.54 16.27
N GLY A 85 -17.70 -7.25 15.29
CA GLY A 85 -18.38 -8.28 14.50
C GLY A 85 -19.47 -7.75 13.56
N ALA A 86 -19.56 -6.43 13.38
CA ALA A 86 -20.57 -5.78 12.55
C ALA A 86 -19.97 -4.57 11.85
N TYR A 87 -20.47 -4.29 10.65
CA TYR A 87 -20.21 -3.00 10.01
C TYR A 87 -20.78 -1.87 10.85
N ALA A 88 -20.12 -0.72 10.79
CA ALA A 88 -20.65 0.50 11.40
C ALA A 88 -22.03 0.79 10.82
N LYS A 89 -22.99 1.16 11.69
CA LYS A 89 -24.34 1.53 11.28
C LYS A 89 -24.27 2.66 10.26
N GLU A 90 -25.01 2.51 9.16
CA GLU A 90 -25.10 3.52 8.11
C GLU A 90 -25.40 4.90 8.67
N GLY A 91 -24.73 5.90 8.12
CA GLY A 91 -24.84 7.28 8.53
C GLY A 91 -23.75 8.14 7.89
N LEU A 92 -23.94 9.45 7.95
CA LEU A 92 -23.09 10.44 7.27
C LEU A 92 -21.59 10.22 7.53
N PHE A 93 -21.20 9.82 8.75
CA PHE A 93 -19.81 9.53 9.08
C PHE A 93 -19.26 8.30 8.34
N VAL A 94 -20.05 7.22 8.24
CA VAL A 94 -19.67 5.99 7.53
C VAL A 94 -19.58 6.25 6.03
N ASP A 95 -20.51 7.04 5.48
CA ASP A 95 -20.50 7.38 4.05
C ASP A 95 -19.28 8.24 3.68
N ILE A 96 -18.98 9.27 4.49
CA ILE A 96 -17.82 10.13 4.28
C ILE A 96 -16.53 9.33 4.40
N THR A 97 -16.39 8.49 5.43
CA THR A 97 -15.18 7.68 5.62
C THR A 97 -15.04 6.61 4.53
N GLY A 98 -16.14 6.00 4.09
CA GLY A 98 -16.18 5.09 2.94
C GLY A 98 -15.76 5.76 1.63
N MET A 99 -16.28 6.96 1.35
CA MET A 99 -15.85 7.76 0.19
C MET A 99 -14.37 8.15 0.27
N LEU A 100 -13.89 8.58 1.44
CA LEU A 100 -12.49 8.94 1.65
C LEU A 100 -11.57 7.74 1.45
N VAL A 101 -11.98 6.54 1.88
CA VAL A 101 -11.24 5.30 1.63
C VAL A 101 -11.25 4.96 0.15
N GLY A 102 -12.43 4.90 -0.50
CA GLY A 102 -12.53 4.55 -1.92
C GLY A 102 -11.75 5.53 -2.81
N ILE A 103 -12.11 6.82 -2.75
CA ILE A 103 -11.50 7.86 -3.58
C ILE A 103 -10.06 8.11 -3.15
N GLY A 104 -9.79 8.24 -1.85
CA GLY A 104 -8.45 8.56 -1.34
C GLY A 104 -7.44 7.44 -1.57
N MET A 105 -7.84 6.18 -1.40
CA MET A 105 -6.95 5.03 -1.69
C MET A 105 -6.70 4.89 -3.18
N MET A 106 -7.75 4.96 -4.03
CA MET A 106 -7.58 4.87 -5.48
C MET A 106 -6.73 6.02 -6.01
N LEU A 107 -7.08 7.27 -5.66
CA LEU A 107 -6.36 8.46 -6.09
C LEU A 107 -4.93 8.46 -5.55
N GLY A 108 -4.74 8.14 -4.26
CA GLY A 108 -3.43 8.03 -3.64
C GLY A 108 -2.55 6.99 -4.33
N THR A 109 -3.10 5.82 -4.64
CA THR A 109 -2.34 4.74 -5.29
C THR A 109 -2.05 5.03 -6.76
N ILE A 110 -3.01 5.61 -7.49
CA ILE A 110 -2.81 6.07 -8.88
C ILE A 110 -1.72 7.14 -8.92
N LEU A 111 -1.79 8.13 -8.03
CA LEU A 111 -0.77 9.17 -7.92
C LEU A 111 0.59 8.56 -7.56
N LEU A 112 0.64 7.64 -6.59
CA LEU A 112 1.87 6.95 -6.18
C LEU A 112 2.48 6.15 -7.34
N ALA A 113 1.68 5.40 -8.08
CA ALA A 113 2.14 4.66 -9.25
C ALA A 113 2.68 5.60 -10.34
N PHE A 114 1.96 6.69 -10.62
CA PHE A 114 2.34 7.69 -11.61
C PHE A 114 3.65 8.40 -11.26
N VAL A 115 3.79 8.89 -10.02
CA VAL A 115 5.03 9.57 -9.58
C VAL A 115 6.20 8.60 -9.53
N THR A 116 5.97 7.35 -9.11
CA THR A 116 7.00 6.29 -9.10
C THR A 116 7.47 5.97 -10.51
N PHE A 117 6.56 5.90 -11.48
CA PHE A 117 6.88 5.74 -12.89
C PHE A 117 7.71 6.92 -13.44
N ARG A 118 7.26 8.16 -13.17
CA ARG A 118 7.93 9.40 -13.60
C ARG A 118 9.33 9.54 -13.02
N ALA A 119 9.53 9.12 -11.77
CA ALA A 119 10.80 9.19 -11.08
C ALA A 119 11.87 8.26 -11.66
N LYS A 120 11.47 7.17 -12.32
CA LYS A 120 12.39 6.17 -12.92
C LYS A 120 13.44 5.61 -11.94
N VAL A 121 13.20 5.71 -10.63
CA VAL A 121 14.07 5.18 -9.57
C VAL A 121 13.85 3.68 -9.41
N PHE A 122 12.60 3.26 -9.28
CA PHE A 122 12.24 1.85 -9.20
C PHE A 122 12.22 1.20 -10.60
N PRO A 123 12.47 -0.12 -10.68
CA PRO A 123 12.21 -0.90 -11.87
C PRO A 123 10.75 -0.78 -12.34
N LEU A 124 10.54 -0.86 -13.66
CA LEU A 124 9.20 -0.71 -14.24
C LEU A 124 8.22 -1.77 -13.71
N TRP A 125 8.69 -2.97 -13.40
CA TRP A 125 7.85 -4.04 -12.89
C TRP A 125 7.19 -3.71 -11.53
N ASN A 126 7.80 -2.85 -10.70
CA ASN A 126 7.16 -2.37 -9.46
C ASN A 126 5.92 -1.52 -9.76
N VAL A 127 6.00 -0.68 -10.78
CA VAL A 127 4.87 0.15 -11.23
C VAL A 127 3.78 -0.74 -11.84
N LEU A 128 4.18 -1.74 -12.64
CA LEU A 128 3.24 -2.68 -13.23
C LEU A 128 2.44 -3.45 -12.17
N LEU A 129 3.04 -3.80 -11.03
CA LEU A 129 2.31 -4.43 -9.93
C LEU A 129 1.20 -3.54 -9.34
N PHE A 130 1.44 -2.23 -9.23
CA PHE A 130 0.38 -1.28 -8.85
C PHE A 130 -0.72 -1.19 -9.91
N VAL A 131 -0.36 -1.23 -11.19
CA VAL A 131 -1.35 -1.22 -12.27
C VAL A 131 -2.18 -2.50 -12.23
N VAL A 132 -1.55 -3.67 -12.06
CA VAL A 132 -2.26 -4.96 -11.93
C VAL A 132 -3.21 -4.94 -10.75
N MET A 133 -2.79 -4.40 -9.60
CA MET A 133 -3.64 -4.20 -8.44
C MET A 133 -4.85 -3.29 -8.73
N LEU A 134 -4.67 -2.18 -9.46
CA LEU A 134 -5.79 -1.31 -9.81
C LEU A 134 -6.74 -1.98 -10.80
N VAL A 135 -6.22 -2.72 -11.78
CA VAL A 135 -7.02 -3.44 -12.77
C VAL A 135 -7.80 -4.58 -12.11
N SER A 136 -7.24 -5.28 -11.12
CA SER A 136 -7.94 -6.37 -10.43
C SER A 136 -9.20 -5.90 -9.70
N PHE A 137 -9.30 -4.61 -9.35
CA PHE A 137 -10.51 -4.03 -8.75
C PHE A 137 -11.66 -3.88 -9.75
N GLY A 138 -11.38 -3.75 -11.05
CA GLY A 138 -12.39 -3.53 -12.10
C GLY A 138 -12.76 -4.77 -12.91
N VAL A 139 -12.14 -5.92 -12.62
CA VAL A 139 -12.35 -7.17 -13.37
C VAL A 139 -13.11 -8.17 -12.50
N PRO A 140 -14.33 -8.59 -12.91
CA PRO A 140 -15.10 -9.59 -12.18
C PRO A 140 -14.28 -10.87 -11.95
N GLY A 141 -14.24 -11.33 -10.70
CA GLY A 141 -13.50 -12.53 -10.30
C GLY A 141 -12.03 -12.30 -9.90
N LEU A 142 -11.45 -11.13 -10.19
CA LEU A 142 -10.12 -10.75 -9.69
C LEU A 142 -10.16 -9.88 -8.42
N GLU A 143 -11.34 -9.44 -8.01
CA GLU A 143 -11.55 -8.59 -6.84
C GLU A 143 -11.01 -9.23 -5.54
N SER A 144 -11.19 -10.56 -5.39
CA SER A 144 -10.67 -11.33 -4.24
C SER A 144 -9.13 -11.42 -4.20
N TRP A 145 -8.47 -11.16 -5.33
CA TRP A 145 -7.01 -11.16 -5.47
C TRP A 145 -6.40 -9.76 -5.32
N PHE A 146 -7.24 -8.73 -5.16
CA PHE A 146 -6.78 -7.34 -4.98
C PHE A 146 -5.76 -7.21 -3.86
N ALA A 147 -6.05 -7.79 -2.69
CA ALA A 147 -5.15 -7.73 -1.54
C ALA A 147 -3.81 -8.44 -1.81
N LEU A 148 -3.82 -9.55 -2.56
CA LEU A 148 -2.59 -10.21 -2.99
C LEU A 148 -1.73 -9.27 -3.86
N PHE A 149 -2.31 -8.69 -4.92
CA PHE A 149 -1.56 -7.81 -5.81
C PHE A 149 -1.06 -6.55 -5.12
N TRP A 150 -1.85 -6.01 -4.20
CA TRP A 150 -1.46 -4.86 -3.40
C TRP A 150 -0.27 -5.19 -2.48
N GLY A 151 -0.35 -6.35 -1.81
CA GLY A 151 0.74 -6.85 -0.98
C GLY A 151 2.00 -7.16 -1.79
N LEU A 152 1.87 -7.71 -3.00
CA LEU A 152 2.98 -7.94 -3.93
C LEU A 152 3.64 -6.63 -4.34
N ALA A 153 2.88 -5.57 -4.64
CA ALA A 153 3.42 -4.27 -5.02
C ALA A 153 4.31 -3.67 -3.90
N TYR A 154 3.84 -3.73 -2.66
CA TYR A 154 4.63 -3.27 -1.51
C TYR A 154 5.83 -4.20 -1.23
N GLY A 155 5.63 -5.51 -1.22
CA GLY A 155 6.71 -6.48 -1.02
C GLY A 155 7.83 -6.34 -2.05
N ALA A 156 7.47 -6.15 -3.31
CA ALA A 156 8.36 -5.88 -4.44
C ALA A 156 9.19 -4.61 -4.26
N MET A 157 8.53 -3.51 -3.89
CA MET A 157 9.23 -2.25 -3.59
C MET A 157 10.18 -2.43 -2.41
N GLY A 158 9.73 -3.04 -1.32
CA GLY A 158 10.57 -3.34 -0.16
C GLY A 158 11.79 -4.19 -0.50
N PHE A 159 11.61 -5.22 -1.33
CA PHE A 159 12.71 -6.03 -1.86
C PHE A 159 13.69 -5.20 -2.68
N THR A 160 13.18 -4.31 -3.55
CA THR A 160 14.03 -3.41 -4.34
C THR A 160 14.84 -2.48 -3.45
N ILE A 161 14.22 -1.97 -2.38
CA ILE A 161 14.87 -1.09 -1.41
C ILE A 161 16.03 -1.79 -0.71
N VAL A 162 15.80 -3.00 -0.18
CA VAL A 162 16.83 -3.77 0.56
C VAL A 162 17.93 -4.28 -0.36
N SER A 163 17.57 -4.75 -1.56
CA SER A 163 18.54 -5.29 -2.51
C SER A 163 19.32 -4.20 -3.27
N GLY A 164 18.92 -2.94 -3.17
CA GLY A 164 19.52 -1.83 -3.91
C GLY A 164 19.37 -1.95 -5.43
N LYS A 165 18.43 -2.78 -5.92
CA LYS A 165 18.20 -3.08 -7.34
C LYS A 165 17.38 -1.99 -8.04
N TYR A 166 17.75 -0.75 -7.83
CA TYR A 166 17.10 0.41 -8.47
C TYR A 166 17.42 0.47 -9.97
N ARG A 167 16.48 1.02 -10.75
CA ARG A 167 16.68 1.33 -12.17
C ARG A 167 17.69 2.46 -12.34
N ASN A 168 17.59 3.49 -11.51
CA ASN A 168 18.54 4.60 -11.45
C ASN A 168 19.21 4.61 -10.06
N LYS A 169 20.40 4.01 -9.97
CA LYS A 169 21.15 3.90 -8.71
C LYS A 169 21.72 5.23 -8.24
N GLU A 170 22.08 6.13 -9.15
CA GLU A 170 22.61 7.46 -8.80
C GLU A 170 21.53 8.33 -8.16
N ALA A 171 20.32 8.34 -8.74
CA ALA A 171 19.17 9.02 -8.17
C ALA A 171 18.77 8.45 -6.78
N ALA A 172 18.94 7.14 -6.57
CA ALA A 172 18.69 6.50 -5.28
C ALA A 172 19.81 6.77 -4.25
N ALA A 173 21.08 6.70 -4.65
CA ALA A 173 22.26 6.83 -3.79
C ALA A 173 22.54 8.27 -3.33
N ALA A 174 22.18 9.27 -4.16
CA ALA A 174 22.24 10.67 -3.78
C ALA A 174 21.37 11.02 -2.56
N ASN A 175 20.53 10.09 -2.08
CA ASN A 175 19.64 10.26 -0.94
C ASN A 175 20.02 9.41 0.29
N SER A 176 20.77 8.31 0.12
CA SER A 176 21.32 7.56 1.27
C SER A 176 22.55 8.24 1.88
N LEU A 177 23.32 8.99 1.07
CA LEU A 177 24.51 9.73 1.52
C LEU A 177 24.19 11.00 2.35
N ASN A 178 23.05 11.66 2.08
CA ASN A 178 22.64 12.87 2.81
C ASN A 178 21.90 12.60 4.14
N LEU A 179 21.52 11.35 4.42
CA LEU A 179 20.95 10.95 5.72
C LEU A 179 22.03 10.47 6.70
N ALA A 180 23.27 10.32 6.22
CA ALA A 180 24.43 9.89 7.01
C ALA A 180 25.48 11.02 7.18
N SER A 181 25.20 12.21 6.66
CA SER A 181 25.98 13.45 6.81
C SER A 181 25.21 14.47 7.65
#